data_AF-A0A1W9VHR9-F1
#
_entry.id   AF-A0A1W9VHR9-F1
#
_cell.length_a   1.000
_cell.length_b   1.000
_cell.length_c   1.000
_cell.angle_alpha   90.00
_cell.angle_beta   90.00
_cell.angle_gamma   90.00
#
_symmetry.space_group_name_H-M   'P 1'
#
loop_
_entity.id
_entity.type
_entity.pdbx_description
1 polymer ?
#
loop_
_entity_poly.entity_id
_entity_poly.type
_entity_poly.pdbx_seq_one_letter_code
_entity_poly.pdbx_strand_id
1 'polypeptide(L)'
;MNLKKYLHNYGQNILNTNHKLAAKLNRILSDPKKRENKRLHALIQDIKTEILGTKDDINIKSRDFITIDGFPEINLPLERPLSYPEIKKVYETPIKESADITDFAKLFSFHALEREEVYKGIKDKLEEEDRAYLSDIVKDIPVKHGLEEILTYYDIASSDPKCTIVKNEKIIITYIVKSIEKKIELPEIIFCS
;
A
#
# COMPACT_ATOMS: atom_id res chain seq x y z
N MET A 1 -29.89 29.01 -37.10
CA MET A 1 -29.09 28.17 -38.03
C MET A 1 -28.08 27.30 -37.26
N ASN A 2 -28.52 26.30 -36.48
CA ASN A 2 -27.61 25.40 -35.74
C ASN A 2 -28.12 23.94 -35.61
N LEU A 3 -29.42 23.70 -35.82
CA LEU A 3 -30.05 22.37 -35.65
C LEU A 3 -29.49 21.28 -36.57
N LYS A 4 -29.16 21.61 -37.82
CA LYS A 4 -28.60 20.66 -38.81
C LYS A 4 -27.23 20.11 -38.38
N LYS A 5 -26.38 20.96 -37.77
CA LYS A 5 -25.06 20.54 -37.27
C LYS A 5 -25.20 19.63 -36.05
N TYR A 6 -26.13 19.95 -35.14
CA TYR A 6 -26.43 19.10 -34.00
C TYR A 6 -26.95 17.72 -34.44
N LEU A 7 -27.93 17.66 -35.35
CA LEU A 7 -28.47 16.38 -35.82
C LEU A 7 -27.42 15.51 -36.51
N HIS A 8 -26.54 16.13 -37.29
CA HIS A 8 -25.42 15.43 -37.94
C HIS A 8 -24.41 14.88 -36.93
N ASN A 9 -24.01 15.67 -35.93
CA ASN A 9 -23.09 15.22 -34.88
C ASN A 9 -23.70 14.13 -34.00
N TYR A 10 -24.99 14.22 -33.68
CA TYR A 10 -25.68 13.15 -32.95
C TYR A 10 -25.75 11.85 -33.75
N GLY A 11 -26.01 11.93 -35.06
CA GLY A 11 -25.97 10.75 -35.94
C GLY A 11 -24.58 10.10 -36.01
N GLN A 12 -23.52 10.91 -36.17
CA GLN A 12 -22.13 10.46 -36.15
C GLN A 12 -21.76 9.76 -34.83
N ASN A 13 -22.17 10.33 -33.69
CA ASN A 13 -21.89 9.75 -32.38
C ASN A 13 -22.57 8.40 -32.19
N ILE A 14 -23.84 8.26 -32.60
CA ILE A 14 -24.59 7.00 -32.51
C ILE A 14 -23.97 5.92 -33.41
N LEU A 15 -23.53 6.29 -34.62
CA LEU A 15 -22.84 5.36 -35.52
C LEU A 15 -21.51 4.89 -34.92
N ASN A 16 -20.74 5.82 -34.34
CA ASN A 16 -19.46 5.52 -33.70
C ASN A 16 -19.61 4.64 -32.46
N THR A 17 -20.64 4.85 -31.64
CA THR A 17 -20.91 3.96 -30.50
C THR A 17 -21.33 2.56 -30.96
N ASN A 18 -22.16 2.47 -31.99
CA ASN A 18 -22.58 1.17 -32.53
C ASN A 18 -21.39 0.37 -33.09
N HIS A 19 -20.49 1.02 -33.85
CA HIS A 19 -19.27 0.37 -34.33
C HIS A 19 -18.36 -0.12 -33.19
N LYS A 20 -18.22 0.67 -32.11
CA LYS A 20 -17.43 0.27 -30.93
C LYS A 20 -18.04 -0.94 -30.21
N LEU A 21 -19.36 -1.01 -30.12
CA LEU A 21 -20.07 -2.14 -29.50
C LEU A 21 -19.90 -3.43 -30.32
N ALA A 22 -20.07 -3.35 -31.64
CA ALA A 22 -19.85 -4.47 -32.55
C ALA A 22 -18.40 -5.00 -32.48
N ALA A 23 -17.42 -4.10 -32.46
CA ALA A 23 -16.01 -4.48 -32.31
C ALA A 23 -15.71 -5.19 -30.98
N LYS A 24 -16.33 -4.72 -29.88
CA LYS A 24 -16.17 -5.34 -28.54
C LYS A 24 -16.78 -6.74 -28.48
N LEU A 25 -17.96 -6.94 -29.08
CA LEU A 25 -18.59 -8.26 -29.17
C LEU A 25 -17.73 -9.24 -29.97
N ASN A 26 -17.23 -8.82 -31.14
CA ASN A 26 -16.34 -9.65 -31.95
C ASN A 26 -15.05 -10.04 -31.21
N ARG A 27 -14.47 -9.12 -30.42
CA ARG A 27 -13.30 -9.42 -29.58
C ARG A 27 -13.60 -10.44 -28.48
N ILE A 28 -14.77 -10.37 -27.85
CA ILE A 28 -15.18 -11.32 -26.80
C ILE A 28 -15.45 -12.72 -27.38
N LEU A 29 -16.03 -12.79 -28.58
CA LEU A 29 -16.29 -14.05 -29.29
C LEU A 29 -15.01 -14.68 -29.84
N SER A 30 -14.06 -13.85 -30.26
CA SER A 30 -12.80 -14.30 -30.83
C SER A 30 -11.73 -14.63 -29.78
N ASP A 31 -11.98 -14.39 -28.48
CA ASP A 31 -10.97 -14.57 -27.43
C ASP A 31 -10.51 -16.04 -27.32
N PRO A 32 -9.31 -16.38 -27.83
CA PRO A 32 -8.85 -17.77 -27.92
C PRO A 32 -8.63 -18.39 -26.54
N LYS A 33 -8.49 -17.56 -25.50
CA LYS A 33 -8.26 -17.96 -24.11
C LYS A 33 -9.37 -18.85 -23.55
N LYS A 34 -10.62 -18.67 -24.01
CA LYS A 34 -11.74 -19.52 -23.56
C LYS A 34 -11.61 -20.97 -24.07
N ARG A 35 -11.06 -21.17 -25.26
CA ARG A 35 -10.88 -22.51 -25.84
C ARG A 35 -9.73 -23.26 -25.17
N GLU A 36 -8.65 -22.55 -24.91
CA GLU A 36 -7.47 -23.09 -24.24
C GLU A 36 -7.77 -23.48 -22.78
N ASN A 37 -8.45 -22.62 -22.03
CA ASN A 37 -8.87 -22.94 -20.66
C ASN A 37 -9.77 -24.19 -20.60
N LYS A 38 -10.71 -24.34 -21.55
CA LYS A 38 -11.56 -25.55 -21.62
C LYS A 38 -10.74 -26.82 -21.88
N ARG A 39 -9.72 -26.76 -22.75
CA ARG A 39 -8.82 -27.89 -23.03
C ARG A 39 -7.96 -28.25 -21.82
N LEU A 40 -7.44 -27.25 -21.11
CA LEU A 40 -6.66 -27.43 -19.88
C LEU A 40 -7.50 -28.13 -18.80
N HIS A 41 -8.73 -27.67 -18.60
CA HIS A 41 -9.65 -28.28 -17.64
C HIS A 41 -10.00 -29.73 -17.99
N ALA A 42 -10.20 -30.06 -19.27
CA ALA A 42 -10.43 -31.43 -19.71
C ALA A 42 -9.22 -32.33 -19.40
N LEU A 43 -8.01 -31.89 -19.75
CA LEU A 43 -6.77 -32.65 -19.49
C LEU A 43 -6.54 -32.92 -17.99
N ILE A 44 -6.81 -31.93 -17.14
CA ILE A 44 -6.71 -32.09 -15.68
C ILE A 44 -7.70 -33.16 -15.19
N GLN A 45 -8.91 -33.19 -15.75
CA GLN A 45 -9.92 -34.17 -15.37
C GLN A 45 -9.52 -35.58 -15.80
N ASP A 46 -8.98 -35.75 -17.01
CA ASP A 46 -8.52 -37.04 -17.54
C ASP A 46 -7.39 -37.64 -16.68
N ILE A 47 -6.41 -36.80 -16.28
CA ILE A 47 -5.32 -37.24 -15.40
C ILE A 47 -5.86 -37.70 -14.04
N LYS A 48 -6.84 -36.96 -13.48
CA LYS A 48 -7.44 -37.33 -12.18
C LYS A 48 -8.17 -38.67 -12.25
N THR A 49 -8.88 -38.94 -13.36
CA THR A 49 -9.60 -40.21 -13.54
C THR A 49 -8.65 -41.40 -13.63
N GLU A 50 -7.52 -41.27 -14.33
CA GLU A 50 -6.50 -42.33 -14.43
C GLU A 50 -5.87 -42.67 -13.07
N ILE A 51 -5.52 -41.64 -12.30
CA ILE A 51 -4.93 -41.82 -10.96
C ILE A 51 -5.92 -42.52 -10.02
N LEU A 52 -7.21 -42.16 -10.10
CA LEU A 52 -8.24 -42.77 -9.27
C LEU A 52 -8.53 -44.21 -9.69
N GLY A 53 -8.55 -44.51 -11.00
CA GLY A 53 -8.73 -45.88 -11.49
C GLY A 53 -7.61 -46.84 -11.09
N THR A 54 -6.38 -46.34 -10.96
CA THR A 54 -5.22 -47.15 -10.57
C THR A 54 -5.17 -47.45 -9.07
N LYS A 55 -5.86 -46.67 -8.22
CA LYS A 55 -5.81 -46.85 -6.76
C LYS A 55 -6.50 -48.12 -6.27
N ASP A 56 -7.55 -48.57 -6.96
CA ASP A 56 -8.35 -49.72 -6.52
C ASP A 56 -7.65 -51.07 -6.78
N ASP A 57 -6.70 -51.13 -7.73
CA ASP A 57 -5.91 -52.33 -8.05
C ASP A 57 -4.63 -52.48 -7.23
N ILE A 58 -4.24 -51.45 -6.45
CA ILE A 58 -3.13 -51.57 -5.51
C ILE A 58 -3.65 -52.35 -4.30
N ASN A 59 -3.68 -53.66 -4.45
CA ASN A 59 -4.00 -54.60 -3.39
C ASN A 59 -2.84 -54.58 -2.38
N ILE A 60 -2.85 -53.59 -1.48
CA ILE A 60 -1.94 -53.49 -0.32
C ILE A 60 -2.38 -54.51 0.74
N LYS A 61 -2.60 -55.76 0.32
CA LYS A 61 -2.84 -56.89 1.22
C LYS A 61 -1.66 -57.81 1.07
N SER A 62 -0.86 -57.87 2.14
CA SER A 62 0.39 -58.61 2.25
C SER A 62 1.58 -57.92 1.56
N ARG A 63 2.38 -57.24 2.37
CA ARG A 63 3.69 -57.77 2.77
C ARG A 63 4.32 -56.77 3.73
N ASP A 64 4.55 -57.22 4.96
CA ASP A 64 5.74 -56.78 5.67
C ASP A 64 6.91 -57.19 4.78
N PHE A 65 7.33 -56.29 3.90
CA PHE A 65 8.34 -56.56 2.88
C PHE A 65 9.75 -56.52 3.49
N ILE A 66 9.93 -55.73 4.55
CA ILE A 66 11.18 -55.57 5.28
C ILE A 66 10.85 -55.31 6.76
N THR A 67 11.50 -56.07 7.65
CA THR A 67 11.55 -55.79 9.09
C THR A 67 12.88 -55.13 9.41
N ILE A 68 12.85 -53.94 10.00
CA ILE A 68 14.03 -53.16 10.39
C ILE A 68 14.17 -53.28 11.90
N ASP A 69 15.31 -53.74 12.39
CA ASP A 69 15.60 -53.83 13.82
C ASP A 69 16.22 -52.51 14.31
N GLY A 70 15.60 -51.91 15.32
CA GLY A 70 15.95 -50.58 15.84
C GLY A 70 14.78 -49.61 15.91
N PHE A 71 14.88 -48.60 16.79
CA PHE A 71 13.90 -47.52 16.84
C PHE A 71 14.09 -46.61 15.62
N PRO A 72 13.02 -46.23 14.90
CA PRO A 72 13.15 -45.30 13.79
C PRO A 72 13.64 -43.94 14.30
N GLU A 73 14.59 -43.32 13.58
CA GLU A 73 14.83 -41.89 13.76
C GLU A 73 13.59 -41.15 13.27
N ILE A 74 12.78 -40.69 14.22
CA ILE A 74 11.59 -39.90 13.96
C ILE A 74 12.06 -38.51 13.56
N ASN A 75 12.23 -38.29 12.26
CA ASN A 75 12.36 -36.96 11.69
C ASN A 75 10.99 -36.54 11.17
N LEU A 76 10.31 -35.64 11.89
CA LEU A 76 9.00 -35.10 11.51
C LEU A 76 9.21 -33.76 10.78
N PRO A 77 9.40 -33.74 9.45
CA PRO A 77 9.54 -32.48 8.71
C PRO A 77 8.26 -31.62 8.76
N LEU A 78 7.14 -32.21 9.20
CA LEU A 78 5.86 -31.55 9.46
C LEU A 78 5.69 -31.09 10.92
N GLU A 79 6.61 -31.42 11.83
CA GLU A 79 6.71 -30.76 13.15
C GLU A 79 7.38 -29.39 13.08
N ARG A 80 7.66 -28.90 11.86
CA ARG A 80 7.82 -27.46 11.68
C ARG A 80 6.55 -26.80 12.20
N PRO A 81 6.66 -25.87 13.16
CA PRO A 81 5.47 -25.17 13.66
C PRO A 81 4.69 -24.64 12.45
N LEU A 82 3.37 -24.95 12.42
CA LEU A 82 2.43 -24.53 11.35
C LEU A 82 2.47 -23.01 11.08
N SER A 83 3.05 -22.26 12.00
CA SER A 83 3.40 -20.87 11.85
C SER A 83 4.86 -20.69 12.25
N TYR A 84 5.74 -20.42 11.28
CA TYR A 84 6.88 -19.58 11.60
C TYR A 84 6.29 -18.23 12.03
N PRO A 85 6.69 -17.62 13.17
CA PRO A 85 6.36 -16.21 13.37
C PRO A 85 6.79 -15.52 12.09
N GLU A 86 5.89 -14.78 11.44
CA GLU A 86 6.23 -14.05 10.23
C GLU A 86 7.50 -13.27 10.58
N ILE A 87 8.63 -13.73 10.05
CA ILE A 87 9.81 -12.88 9.98
C ILE A 87 9.27 -11.79 9.09
N LYS A 88 8.86 -10.67 9.68
CA LYS A 88 8.48 -9.48 8.95
C LYS A 88 9.67 -9.23 8.06
N LYS A 89 9.58 -9.70 6.82
CA LYS A 89 10.52 -9.32 5.79
C LYS A 89 10.23 -7.86 5.66
N VAL A 90 11.04 -7.06 6.34
CA VAL A 90 11.17 -5.64 6.06
C VAL A 90 11.71 -5.64 4.64
N TYR A 91 10.79 -5.69 3.70
CA TYR A 91 11.09 -5.24 2.38
C TYR A 91 11.45 -3.78 2.60
N GLU A 92 12.72 -3.45 2.45
CA GLU A 92 13.08 -2.13 1.98
C GLU A 92 12.42 -2.00 0.61
N THR A 93 11.10 -1.74 0.61
CA THR A 93 10.49 -1.10 -0.52
C THR A 93 11.34 0.14 -0.72
N PRO A 94 12.04 0.29 -1.86
CA PRO A 94 12.64 1.58 -2.15
C PRO A 94 11.45 2.53 -2.14
N ILE A 95 11.36 3.32 -1.05
CA ILE A 95 10.48 4.47 -0.99
C ILE A 95 10.98 5.26 -2.17
N LYS A 96 10.20 5.25 -3.24
CA LYS A 96 10.55 5.93 -4.47
C LYS A 96 10.84 7.36 -4.04
N GLU A 97 12.12 7.73 -4.10
CA GLU A 97 12.55 9.05 -3.66
C GLU A 97 11.66 10.07 -4.34
N SER A 98 11.10 10.94 -3.51
CA SER A 98 10.30 12.08 -3.91
C SER A 98 9.08 11.75 -4.80
N ALA A 99 7.92 11.57 -4.18
CA ALA A 99 6.92 12.56 -4.54
C ALA A 99 7.54 13.88 -4.09
N ASP A 100 8.00 14.70 -5.03
CA ASP A 100 8.29 16.09 -4.71
C ASP A 100 6.95 16.67 -4.27
N ILE A 101 6.70 16.61 -2.96
CA ILE A 101 5.52 17.20 -2.33
C ILE A 101 5.85 18.68 -2.28
N THR A 102 5.97 19.31 -3.44
CA THR A 102 6.12 20.76 -3.57
C THR A 102 4.84 21.46 -3.10
N ASP A 103 3.75 20.69 -2.95
CA ASP A 103 2.40 21.16 -2.70
C ASP A 103 1.78 20.39 -1.51
N PHE A 104 2.35 20.59 -0.32
CA PHE A 104 1.79 20.13 0.96
C PHE A 104 0.33 20.58 1.16
N ALA A 105 -0.09 21.63 0.43
CA ALA A 105 -1.46 22.11 0.29
C ALA A 105 -2.50 20.99 0.10
N LYS A 106 -2.16 19.97 -0.67
CA LYS A 106 -3.06 18.85 -1.00
C LYS A 106 -3.16 17.80 0.11
N LEU A 107 -2.24 17.79 1.07
CA LEU A 107 -2.25 16.86 2.19
C LEU A 107 -3.11 17.37 3.36
N PHE A 108 -3.39 18.67 3.44
CA PHE A 108 -4.21 19.29 4.51
C PHE A 108 -5.69 18.89 4.50
N SER A 109 -6.15 18.12 3.51
CA SER A 109 -7.51 17.54 3.54
C SER A 109 -7.63 16.35 4.50
N PHE A 110 -6.51 15.85 5.04
CA PHE A 110 -6.51 14.80 6.05
C PHE A 110 -6.58 15.41 7.44
N HIS A 111 -7.77 15.31 8.04
CA HIS A 111 -8.08 15.44 9.47
C HIS A 111 -7.25 16.49 10.24
N ALA A 112 -7.80 17.70 10.32
CA ALA A 112 -7.30 18.72 11.25
C ALA A 112 -7.49 18.23 12.68
N LEU A 113 -6.40 17.89 13.36
CA LEU A 113 -6.37 17.98 14.82
C LEU A 113 -6.63 19.42 15.25
N GLU A 114 -7.05 19.60 16.49
CA GLU A 114 -7.27 20.90 17.12
C GLU A 114 -5.97 21.71 17.07
N ARG A 115 -5.83 22.54 16.02
CA ARG A 115 -4.71 23.46 15.76
C ARG A 115 -4.31 24.25 17.00
N GLU A 116 -5.26 24.51 17.89
CA GLU A 116 -5.09 25.24 19.14
C GLU A 116 -4.15 24.54 20.14
N GLU A 117 -4.19 23.21 20.27
CA GLU A 117 -3.32 22.48 21.20
C GLU A 117 -1.85 22.52 20.74
N VAL A 118 -1.64 22.29 19.44
CA VAL A 118 -0.31 22.36 18.81
C VAL A 118 0.24 23.78 18.89
N TYR A 119 -0.59 24.78 18.58
CA TYR A 119 -0.21 26.20 18.65
C TYR A 119 0.17 26.63 20.06
N LYS A 120 -0.58 26.16 21.08
CA LYS A 120 -0.27 26.44 22.48
C LYS A 120 1.09 25.86 22.89
N GLY A 121 1.38 24.61 22.50
CA GLY A 121 2.68 24.00 22.76
C GLY A 121 3.85 24.72 22.08
N ILE A 122 3.65 25.25 20.86
CA ILE A 122 4.66 26.09 20.19
C ILE A 122 4.86 27.38 20.97
N LYS A 123 3.77 28.05 21.35
CA LYS A 123 3.81 29.34 22.04
C LYS A 123 4.49 29.24 23.40
N ASP A 124 4.15 28.21 24.20
CA ASP A 124 4.77 27.97 25.51
C ASP A 124 6.31 27.84 25.37
N LYS A 125 6.78 27.24 24.26
CA LYS A 125 8.22 27.10 23.98
C LYS A 125 8.86 28.38 23.45
N LEU A 126 8.10 29.16 22.68
CA LEU A 126 8.52 30.47 22.17
C LEU A 126 8.57 31.55 23.27
N GLU A 127 7.92 31.32 24.42
CA GLU A 127 8.04 32.16 25.61
C GLU A 127 9.37 31.93 26.36
N GLU A 128 9.99 30.77 26.21
CA GLU A 128 11.31 30.44 26.80
C GLU A 128 12.49 30.81 25.88
N GLU A 129 12.31 30.72 24.56
CA GLU A 129 13.35 31.01 23.56
C GLU A 129 12.82 31.89 22.40
N ASP A 130 13.56 32.94 22.03
CA ASP A 130 13.21 33.86 20.92
C ASP A 130 13.06 33.16 19.55
N ARG A 131 13.63 31.94 19.42
CA ARG A 131 13.57 31.10 18.22
C ARG A 131 13.49 29.63 18.64
N ALA A 132 12.51 28.91 18.10
CA ALA A 132 12.37 27.47 18.32
C ALA A 132 12.48 26.72 16.99
N TYR A 133 13.35 25.72 16.95
CA TYR A 133 13.45 24.80 15.81
C TYR A 133 12.46 23.65 15.98
N LEU A 134 11.81 23.23 14.89
CA LEU A 134 10.91 22.09 14.91
C LEU A 134 11.60 20.81 15.39
N SER A 135 12.88 20.63 15.07
CA SER A 135 13.70 19.52 15.57
C SER A 135 13.80 19.49 17.08
N ASP A 136 13.86 20.65 17.73
CA ASP A 136 13.98 20.75 19.18
C ASP A 136 12.62 20.63 19.85
N ILE A 137 11.55 21.17 19.25
CA ILE A 137 10.17 20.93 19.67
C ILE A 137 9.87 19.43 19.71
N VAL A 138 10.23 18.70 18.66
CA VAL A 138 9.98 17.25 18.54
C VAL A 138 10.83 16.41 19.49
N LYS A 139 12.00 16.90 19.92
CA LYS A 139 12.82 16.23 20.95
C LYS A 139 12.18 16.33 22.33
N ASP A 140 11.67 17.49 22.69
CA ASP A 140 11.11 17.73 24.03
C ASP A 140 9.66 17.26 24.14
N ILE A 141 8.91 17.35 23.04
CA ILE A 141 7.52 16.91 22.94
C ILE A 141 7.44 15.88 21.80
N PRO A 142 7.51 14.57 22.12
CA PRO A 142 7.42 13.54 21.09
C PRO A 142 6.03 13.57 20.46
N VAL A 143 5.99 13.42 19.14
CA VAL A 143 4.77 13.47 18.31
C VAL A 143 3.77 12.41 18.79
N LYS A 144 2.64 12.84 19.35
CA LYS A 144 1.62 11.95 19.94
C LYS A 144 0.59 11.49 18.91
N HIS A 145 0.25 12.36 17.97
CA HIS A 145 -0.82 12.10 17.00
C HIS A 145 -0.30 11.72 15.61
N GLY A 146 1.01 11.61 15.46
CA GLY A 146 1.66 11.16 14.24
C GLY A 146 1.66 12.21 13.13
N LEU A 147 1.29 11.82 11.90
CA LEU A 147 1.44 12.66 10.71
C LEU A 147 0.62 13.96 10.73
N GLU A 148 -0.57 13.92 11.34
CA GLU A 148 -1.50 15.06 11.40
C GLU A 148 -0.92 16.23 12.20
N GLU A 149 -0.19 15.93 13.27
CA GLU A 149 0.53 16.91 14.10
C GLU A 149 1.67 17.58 13.31
N ILE A 150 2.47 16.78 12.60
CA ILE A 150 3.56 17.26 11.74
C ILE A 150 3.03 18.17 10.62
N LEU A 151 1.88 17.81 10.06
CA LEU A 151 1.24 18.61 9.03
C LEU A 151 0.70 19.93 9.60
N THR A 152 0.22 19.92 10.85
CA THR A 152 -0.27 21.12 11.55
C THR A 152 0.88 22.08 11.88
N TYR A 153 2.05 21.58 12.29
CA TYR A 153 3.26 22.42 12.45
C TYR A 153 3.63 23.14 11.16
N TYR A 154 3.58 22.42 10.02
CA TYR A 154 3.85 23.01 8.72
C TYR A 154 2.80 24.05 8.32
N ASP A 155 1.51 23.77 8.56
CA ASP A 155 0.41 24.68 8.26
C ASP A 155 0.50 26.00 9.06
N ILE A 156 0.83 25.89 10.36
CA ILE A 156 1.10 27.05 11.23
C ILE A 156 2.27 27.86 10.66
N ALA A 157 3.37 27.20 10.30
CA ALA A 157 4.54 27.87 9.74
C ALA A 157 4.31 28.50 8.36
N SER A 158 3.41 27.92 7.56
CA SER A 158 3.02 28.48 6.26
C SER A 158 2.02 29.64 6.40
N SER A 159 1.28 29.70 7.50
CA SER A 159 0.26 30.73 7.76
C SER A 159 0.82 31.94 8.51
N ASP A 160 1.88 31.75 9.31
CA ASP A 160 2.49 32.82 10.10
C ASP A 160 3.71 33.44 9.36
N PRO A 161 3.68 34.74 9.02
CA PRO A 161 4.80 35.42 8.36
C PRO A 161 6.08 35.51 9.21
N LYS A 162 6.02 35.24 10.52
CA LYS A 162 7.20 35.20 11.40
C LYS A 162 7.96 33.87 11.33
N CYS A 163 7.36 32.85 10.75
CA CYS A 163 7.98 31.53 10.61
C CYS A 163 8.81 31.45 9.32
N THR A 164 9.94 30.76 9.38
CA THR A 164 10.82 30.55 8.23
C THR A 164 10.96 29.06 7.94
N ILE A 165 10.62 28.64 6.73
CA ILE A 165 10.80 27.27 6.24
C ILE A 165 12.12 27.21 5.47
N VAL A 166 13.10 26.50 6.03
CA VAL A 166 14.44 26.33 5.44
C VAL A 166 14.40 25.17 4.46
N LYS A 167 14.24 25.45 3.17
CA LYS A 167 14.15 24.42 2.11
C LYS A 167 15.42 23.59 1.91
N ASN A 168 16.56 24.09 2.39
CA ASN A 168 17.88 23.48 2.16
C ASN A 168 18.29 22.48 3.24
N GLU A 169 17.64 22.53 4.40
CA GLU A 169 17.89 21.63 5.52
C GLU A 169 16.66 20.77 5.73
N LYS A 170 16.87 19.47 5.85
CA LYS A 170 15.80 18.49 6.00
C LYS A 170 15.97 17.74 7.30
N ILE A 171 14.89 17.63 8.04
CA ILE A 171 14.83 16.89 9.30
C ILE A 171 14.05 15.60 9.11
N ILE A 172 14.50 14.54 9.79
CA ILE A 172 13.80 13.25 9.83
C ILE A 172 13.09 13.15 11.17
N ILE A 173 11.76 13.20 11.16
CA ILE A 173 10.94 12.98 12.35
C ILE A 173 10.48 11.52 12.37
N THR A 174 10.67 10.85 13.50
CA THR A 174 10.15 9.49 13.73
C THR A 174 8.88 9.58 14.56
N TYR A 175 7.82 8.92 14.12
CA TYR A 175 6.53 8.89 14.79
C TYR A 175 5.93 7.48 14.74
N ILE A 176 5.09 7.14 15.73
CA ILE A 176 4.49 5.81 15.85
C ILE A 176 3.02 5.89 15.41
N VAL A 177 2.63 5.04 14.46
CA VAL A 177 1.21 4.87 14.08
C VAL A 177 0.83 3.42 14.22
N LYS A 178 -0.18 3.12 15.06
CA LYS A 178 -0.69 1.76 15.28
C LYS A 178 0.43 0.75 15.60
N SER A 179 1.37 1.15 16.47
CA SER A 179 2.54 0.37 16.89
C SER A 179 3.56 0.06 15.78
N ILE A 180 3.55 0.82 14.69
CA ILE A 180 4.56 0.78 13.63
C ILE A 180 5.31 2.11 13.64
N GLU A 181 6.63 2.06 13.78
CA GLU A 181 7.50 3.22 13.62
C GLU A 181 7.55 3.65 12.16
N LYS A 182 7.27 4.92 11.92
CA LYS A 182 7.35 5.57 10.61
C LYS A 182 8.27 6.77 10.68
N LYS A 183 8.93 7.06 9.57
CA LYS A 183 9.83 8.21 9.41
C LYS A 183 9.28 9.11 8.32
N ILE A 184 9.35 10.42 8.55
CA ILE A 184 9.02 11.44 7.56
C ILE A 184 10.17 12.44 7.45
N GLU A 185 10.47 12.83 6.22
CA GLU A 185 11.47 13.84 5.88
C GLU A 185 10.74 15.12 5.46
N LEU A 186 11.04 16.22 6.13
CA LEU A 186 10.44 17.53 5.87
C LEU A 186 11.52 18.63 5.95
N PRO A 187 11.33 19.76 5.26
CA PRO A 187 12.22 20.90 5.44
C PRO A 187 12.17 21.39 6.88
N GLU A 188 13.28 21.90 7.37
CA GLU A 188 13.36 22.45 8.72
C GLU A 188 12.51 23.70 8.84
N ILE A 189 11.83 23.82 9.98
CA ILE A 189 10.92 24.93 10.28
C ILE A 189 11.45 25.66 11.51
N ILE A 190 11.64 26.96 11.37
CA ILE A 190 12.06 27.87 12.44
C ILE A 190 10.86 28.75 12.80
N PHE A 191 10.44 28.67 14.05
CA PHE A 191 9.42 29.54 14.62
C PHE A 191 10.12 30.73 15.31
N CYS A 192 9.67 31.96 15.02
CA CYS A 192 10.16 33.18 15.68
C CYS A 192 9.01 33.89 16.39
N SER A 193 9.31 34.50 17.54
CA SER A 193 8.37 35.32 18.35
C SER A 193 7.93 36.62 17.67
#